data_AF-D8M9K6-F1
#
_entry.id   AF-D8M9K6-F1
#
_cell.length_a   1.000
_cell.length_b   1.000
_cell.length_c   1.000
_cell.angle_alpha   90.00
_cell.angle_beta   90.00
_cell.angle_gamma   90.00
#
_symmetry.space_group_name_H-M   'P 1'
#
loop_
_entity.id
_entity.type
_entity.pdbx_description
1 polymer ?
#
loop_
_entity_poly.entity_id
_entity_poly.type
_entity_poly.pdbx_seq_one_letter_code
_entity_poly.pdbx_strand_id
1 'polypeptide(L)'
;MLNQARFLFSSAHYGYLNSDILVSTELFRTLHECQHLVSRGVVKPNYLLAGRVHEIDISLIPSIPTSSEPFDSIVFRLANSSRAALRHIHSADYFVFSSAMDLSKLHNVVVGRSRIDNYLMDVPRRQGGSLIDATLQIPAVHQGLCGFMCRAKPMRLSFMNHNWNRFYLLSPWVG
;
A
#
# COMPACT_ATOMS: atom_id res chain seq x y z
N MET A 1 2.85 14.39 3.74
CA MET A 1 3.85 13.29 3.61
C MET A 1 4.32 13.10 2.17
N LEU A 2 3.56 12.45 1.27
CA LEU A 2 4.06 12.14 -0.09
C LEU A 2 4.51 13.36 -0.89
N ASN A 3 3.74 14.45 -0.84
CA ASN A 3 4.14 15.70 -1.51
C ASN A 3 5.41 16.32 -0.90
N GLN A 4 5.57 16.23 0.43
CA GLN A 4 6.80 16.70 1.11
C GLN A 4 8.00 15.85 0.71
N ALA A 5 7.85 14.53 0.58
CA ALA A 5 8.93 13.65 0.14
C ALA A 5 9.46 14.03 -1.25
N ARG A 6 8.58 14.46 -2.18
CA ARG A 6 8.97 14.98 -3.50
C ARG A 6 9.79 16.26 -3.45
N PHE A 7 9.52 17.14 -2.49
CA PHE A 7 10.28 18.37 -2.33
C PHE A 7 11.68 18.10 -1.76
N LEU A 8 11.84 17.03 -0.98
CA LEU A 8 13.10 16.70 -0.31
C LEU A 8 13.99 15.76 -1.13
N PHE A 9 13.41 14.88 -1.94
CA PHE A 9 14.15 13.84 -2.65
C PHE A 9 13.67 13.72 -4.09
N SER A 10 14.62 13.70 -5.04
CA SER A 10 14.34 13.37 -6.44
C SER A 10 14.34 11.85 -6.62
N SER A 11 13.19 11.28 -6.94
CA SER A 11 12.99 9.84 -7.17
C SER A 11 12.02 9.59 -8.32
N ALA A 12 12.15 8.43 -8.97
CA ALA A 12 11.21 7.94 -9.97
C ALA A 12 9.88 7.48 -9.36
N HIS A 13 9.87 7.17 -8.07
CA HIS A 13 8.72 6.66 -7.34
C HIS A 13 8.63 7.24 -5.94
N TYR A 14 7.40 7.45 -5.46
CA TYR A 14 7.11 7.88 -4.10
C TYR A 14 6.03 6.99 -3.54
N GLY A 15 6.27 6.42 -2.36
CA GLY A 15 5.36 5.43 -1.81
C GLY A 15 5.05 5.63 -0.34
N TYR A 16 3.99 4.96 0.09
CA TYR A 16 3.58 4.82 1.47
C TYR A 16 3.37 3.34 1.78
N LEU A 17 3.87 2.93 2.95
CA LEU A 17 3.75 1.60 3.52
C LEU A 17 3.65 1.74 5.04
N ASN A 18 2.78 0.99 5.69
CA ASN A 18 2.76 0.95 7.17
C ASN A 18 4.01 0.23 7.70
N SER A 19 4.52 0.65 8.87
CA SER A 19 5.73 0.05 9.47
C SER A 19 5.55 -1.40 9.93
N ASP A 20 4.30 -1.83 10.12
CA ASP A 20 3.94 -3.20 10.48
C ASP A 20 3.78 -4.11 9.24
N ILE A 21 4.37 -3.75 8.11
CA ILE A 21 4.40 -4.60 6.91
C ILE A 21 5.85 -4.94 6.54
N LEU A 22 6.11 -6.23 6.33
CA LEU A 22 7.33 -6.69 5.69
C LEU A 22 7.04 -6.90 4.20
N VAL A 23 7.86 -6.33 3.33
CA VAL A 23 7.70 -6.40 1.88
C VAL A 23 8.98 -6.94 1.26
N SER A 24 8.87 -7.91 0.36
CA SER A 24 10.02 -8.47 -0.36
C SER A 24 10.69 -7.42 -1.26
N THR A 25 11.99 -7.60 -1.51
CA THR A 25 12.77 -6.78 -2.44
C THR A 25 12.30 -6.91 -3.90
N GLU A 26 11.45 -7.89 -4.23
CA GLU A 26 10.73 -7.97 -5.51
C GLU A 26 9.91 -6.71 -5.83
N LEU A 27 9.59 -5.90 -4.81
CA LEU A 27 9.07 -4.55 -5.00
C LEU A 27 9.94 -3.73 -5.96
N PHE A 28 11.26 -3.70 -5.75
CA PHE A 28 12.16 -2.88 -6.57
C PHE A 28 12.24 -3.40 -8.01
N ARG A 29 12.27 -4.73 -8.19
CA ARG A 29 12.24 -5.35 -9.52
C ARG A 29 10.93 -5.00 -10.24
N THR A 30 9.81 -5.07 -9.53
CA THR A 30 8.49 -4.74 -10.09
C THR A 30 8.41 -3.26 -10.47
N LEU A 31 8.96 -2.36 -9.66
CA LEU A 31 9.03 -0.92 -9.99
C LEU A 31 9.89 -0.65 -11.23
N HIS A 32 11.00 -1.38 -11.38
CA HIS A 32 11.84 -1.29 -12.58
C HIS A 32 11.11 -1.81 -13.82
N GLU A 33 10.41 -2.94 -13.72
CA GLU A 33 9.60 -3.46 -14.82
C GLU A 33 8.48 -2.48 -15.22
N CYS A 34 7.84 -1.82 -14.25
CA CYS A 34 6.85 -0.79 -14.56
C CYS A 34 7.45 0.35 -15.41
N GLN A 35 8.72 0.73 -15.19
CA GLN A 35 9.39 1.73 -16.03
C GLN A 35 9.60 1.23 -17.47
N HIS A 36 9.96 -0.04 -17.64
CA HIS A 36 10.08 -0.67 -18.96
C HIS A 36 8.73 -0.78 -19.68
N LEU A 37 7.67 -1.13 -18.96
CA LEU A 37 6.31 -1.17 -19.52
C LEU A 37 5.83 0.22 -19.93
N VAL A 38 6.24 1.27 -19.22
CA VAL A 38 5.99 2.67 -19.62
C VAL A 38 6.76 3.02 -20.89
N SER A 39 8.05 2.70 -21.00
CA SER A 39 8.85 3.01 -22.20
C SER A 39 8.32 2.30 -23.45
N ARG A 40 7.68 1.15 -23.28
CA ARG A 40 7.02 0.37 -24.33
C ARG A 40 5.57 0.78 -24.62
N GLY A 41 5.03 1.75 -23.88
CA GLY A 41 3.65 2.22 -24.05
C GLY A 41 2.57 1.26 -23.58
N VAL A 42 2.92 0.22 -22.81
CA VAL A 42 1.97 -0.76 -22.25
C VAL A 42 1.28 -0.20 -21.01
N VAL A 43 2.03 0.52 -20.18
CA VAL A 43 1.54 1.19 -18.95
C VAL A 43 1.66 2.70 -19.13
N LYS A 44 0.70 3.46 -18.63
CA LYS A 44 0.78 4.92 -18.69
C LYS A 44 1.84 5.46 -17.72
N PRO A 45 2.58 6.54 -18.06
CA PRO A 45 3.63 7.07 -17.19
C PRO A 45 3.16 7.45 -15.78
N ASN A 46 1.93 7.97 -15.68
CA ASN A 46 1.25 8.28 -14.43
C ASN A 46 0.54 7.01 -13.93
N TYR A 47 1.15 6.30 -12.99
CA TYR A 47 0.58 5.07 -12.45
C TYR A 47 0.72 4.98 -10.93
N LEU A 48 -0.13 4.15 -10.36
CA LEU A 48 -0.06 3.69 -8.97
C LEU A 48 0.12 2.17 -8.98
N LEU A 49 1.16 1.70 -8.32
CA LEU A 49 1.33 0.31 -7.94
C LEU A 49 0.82 0.12 -6.51
N ALA A 50 -0.10 -0.81 -6.32
CA ALA A 50 -0.65 -1.13 -5.01
C ALA A 50 -0.89 -2.63 -4.88
N GLY A 51 -1.01 -3.12 -3.65
CA GLY A 51 -1.35 -4.52 -3.44
C GLY A 51 -1.78 -4.82 -2.02
N ARG A 52 -2.37 -6.01 -1.88
CA ARG A 52 -2.72 -6.62 -0.60
C ARG A 52 -1.53 -7.41 -0.07
N VAL A 53 -1.53 -7.60 1.24
CA VAL A 53 -0.52 -8.43 1.91
C VAL A 53 -1.18 -9.66 2.55
N HIS A 54 -0.37 -10.58 3.04
CA HIS A 54 -0.86 -11.69 3.86
C HIS A 54 -0.80 -11.32 5.35
N GLU A 55 -1.88 -11.52 6.08
CA GLU A 55 -1.93 -11.38 7.53
C GLU A 55 -1.28 -12.61 8.15
N ILE A 56 -0.33 -12.39 9.06
CA ILE A 56 0.30 -13.47 9.80
C ILE A 56 0.41 -13.13 11.29
N ASP A 57 0.30 -14.14 12.14
CA ASP A 57 0.54 -13.97 13.57
C ASP A 57 1.99 -13.52 13.80
N ILE A 58 2.17 -12.46 14.58
CA ILE A 58 3.48 -11.86 14.86
C ILE A 58 4.44 -12.86 15.55
N SER A 59 3.91 -13.84 16.28
CA SER A 59 4.71 -14.91 16.91
C SER A 59 5.39 -15.84 15.90
N LEU A 60 4.95 -15.85 14.64
CA LEU A 60 5.57 -16.62 13.57
C LEU A 60 6.70 -15.86 12.87
N ILE A 61 6.82 -14.57 13.15
CA ILE A 61 7.88 -13.73 12.60
C ILE A 61 9.12 -13.97 13.44
N PRO A 62 10.25 -14.39 12.83
CA PRO A 62 11.46 -14.60 13.58
C PRO A 62 11.94 -13.27 14.18
N SER A 63 12.30 -13.29 15.46
CA SER A 63 13.03 -12.19 16.09
C SER A 63 14.27 -11.85 15.25
N ILE A 64 14.58 -10.55 15.12
CA ILE A 64 15.68 -9.96 14.31
C ILE A 64 16.85 -10.94 14.15
N PRO A 65 17.25 -11.29 12.91
CA PRO A 65 17.96 -12.53 12.66
C PRO A 65 19.42 -12.46 13.13
N THR A 66 19.76 -13.34 14.08
CA THR A 66 21.03 -14.08 14.06
C THR A 66 21.00 -15.23 13.04
N SER A 67 19.92 -15.37 12.25
CA SER A 67 19.79 -16.41 11.23
C SER A 67 20.56 -16.08 9.96
N SER A 68 21.22 -17.08 9.36
CA SER A 68 21.83 -17.02 8.04
C SER A 68 20.82 -16.92 6.87
N GLU A 69 19.52 -16.94 7.16
CA GLU A 69 18.48 -16.91 6.14
C GLU A 69 18.31 -15.52 5.50
N PRO A 70 18.29 -15.42 4.15
CA PRO A 70 17.99 -14.17 3.46
C PRO A 70 16.59 -13.63 3.78
N PHE A 71 16.48 -12.30 3.91
CA PHE A 71 15.23 -11.62 4.24
C PHE A 71 14.07 -11.99 3.30
N ASP A 72 14.30 -12.04 1.99
CA ASP A 72 13.25 -12.40 1.02
C ASP A 72 12.74 -13.83 1.20
N SER A 73 13.61 -14.77 1.60
CA SER A 73 13.21 -16.14 1.91
C SER A 73 12.27 -16.18 3.12
N ILE A 74 12.54 -15.35 4.13
CA ILE A 74 11.66 -15.19 5.30
C ILE A 74 10.29 -14.66 4.85
N VAL A 75 10.25 -13.55 4.12
CA VAL A 75 8.98 -12.93 3.67
C VAL A 75 8.19 -13.89 2.78
N PHE A 76 8.86 -14.56 1.84
CA PHE A 76 8.22 -15.52 0.94
C PHE A 76 7.63 -16.71 1.70
N ARG A 77 8.39 -17.30 2.64
CA ARG A 77 7.89 -18.40 3.49
C ARG A 77 6.69 -17.96 4.32
N LEU A 78 6.74 -16.77 4.92
CA LEU A 78 5.64 -16.25 5.73
C LEU A 78 4.39 -16.04 4.87
N ALA A 79 4.52 -15.41 3.69
CA ALA A 79 3.41 -15.16 2.79
C ALA A 79 2.75 -16.46 2.26
N ASN A 80 3.55 -17.52 2.04
CA ASN A 80 3.06 -18.82 1.55
C ASN A 80 2.73 -19.81 2.68
N SER A 81 2.76 -19.39 3.94
CA SER A 81 2.40 -20.24 5.07
C SER A 81 0.92 -20.63 5.01
N SER A 82 0.57 -21.85 5.41
CA SER A 82 -0.84 -22.25 5.59
C SER A 82 -1.57 -21.44 6.68
N ARG A 83 -0.84 -20.71 7.51
CA ARG A 83 -1.37 -19.79 8.53
C ARG A 83 -1.51 -18.36 8.03
N ALA A 84 -1.04 -18.07 6.82
CA ALA A 84 -1.16 -16.77 6.21
C ALA A 84 -2.51 -16.65 5.48
N ALA A 85 -3.18 -15.53 5.65
CA ALA A 85 -4.42 -15.22 4.95
C ALA A 85 -4.28 -13.91 4.20
N LEU A 86 -4.58 -13.89 2.91
CA LEU A 86 -4.56 -12.64 2.14
C LEU A 86 -5.64 -11.68 2.67
N ARG A 87 -5.28 -10.43 3.00
CA ARG A 87 -6.20 -9.40 3.53
C ARG A 87 -7.43 -9.23 2.64
N HIS A 88 -8.55 -8.69 3.12
CA HIS A 88 -9.77 -8.53 2.32
C HIS A 88 -9.57 -7.90 0.92
N ILE A 89 -10.38 -8.27 -0.09
CA ILE A 89 -10.29 -7.74 -1.47
C ILE A 89 -10.49 -6.21 -1.60
N HIS A 90 -10.88 -5.55 -0.52
CA HIS A 90 -11.10 -4.10 -0.48
C HIS A 90 -10.01 -3.36 0.31
N SER A 91 -8.94 -4.05 0.68
CA SER A 91 -7.77 -3.42 1.30
C SER A 91 -6.65 -3.27 0.29
N ALA A 92 -5.82 -2.26 0.50
CA ALA A 92 -4.48 -2.19 -0.05
C ALA A 92 -3.56 -1.64 1.03
N ASP A 93 -2.36 -2.19 1.12
CA ASP A 93 -1.50 -2.02 2.29
C ASP A 93 -0.24 -1.21 1.95
N TYR A 94 0.10 -1.16 0.66
CA TYR A 94 1.16 -0.36 0.12
C TYR A 94 0.71 0.34 -1.16
N PHE A 95 1.21 1.55 -1.34
CA PHE A 95 0.84 2.43 -2.44
C PHE A 95 2.11 3.11 -2.94
N VAL A 96 2.49 2.88 -4.20
CA VAL A 96 3.68 3.46 -4.82
C VAL A 96 3.30 4.20 -6.09
N PHE A 97 3.42 5.51 -6.06
CA PHE A 97 3.09 6.41 -7.17
C PHE A 97 4.33 6.66 -8.02
N SER A 98 4.16 6.64 -9.34
CA SER A 98 5.21 7.13 -10.23
C SER A 98 5.41 8.64 -10.08
N SER A 99 6.62 9.13 -10.38
CA SER A 99 6.94 10.56 -10.31
C SER A 99 6.10 11.42 -11.26
N ALA A 100 5.54 10.83 -12.32
CA ALA A 100 4.65 11.49 -13.26
C ALA A 100 3.23 11.74 -12.70
N MET A 101 2.85 11.07 -11.60
CA MET A 101 1.59 11.36 -10.91
C MET A 101 1.63 12.75 -10.27
N ASP A 102 0.56 13.51 -10.40
CA ASP A 102 0.42 14.81 -9.76
C ASP A 102 -0.10 14.63 -8.32
N LEU A 103 0.82 14.49 -7.37
CA LEU A 103 0.48 14.28 -5.96
C LEU A 103 -0.05 15.54 -5.26
N SER A 104 0.04 16.72 -5.91
CA SER A 104 -0.53 17.97 -5.38
C SER A 104 -2.07 17.97 -5.43
N LYS A 105 -2.65 17.14 -6.31
CA LYS A 105 -4.10 16.92 -6.43
C LYS A 105 -4.67 15.96 -5.40
N LEU A 106 -3.84 15.41 -4.51
CA LEU A 106 -4.33 14.61 -3.41
C LEU A 106 -5.07 15.50 -2.39
N HIS A 107 -6.25 15.07 -1.97
CA HIS A 107 -7.01 15.72 -0.91
C HIS A 107 -6.27 15.57 0.41
N ASN A 108 -6.57 16.47 1.36
CA ASN A 108 -6.09 16.38 2.73
C ASN A 108 -6.83 15.24 3.46
N VAL A 109 -6.37 14.01 3.22
CA VAL A 109 -6.88 12.78 3.84
C VAL A 109 -5.92 12.26 4.90
N VAL A 110 -6.47 11.53 5.86
CA VAL A 110 -5.74 10.91 6.96
C VAL A 110 -5.56 9.43 6.66
N VAL A 111 -4.31 8.97 6.72
CA VAL A 111 -3.99 7.54 6.54
C VAL A 111 -4.43 6.74 7.77
N GLY A 112 -4.84 5.48 7.56
CA GLY A 112 -5.39 4.66 8.64
C GLY A 112 -6.79 5.11 9.07
N ARG A 113 -7.54 5.77 8.19
CA ARG A 113 -8.97 6.08 8.36
C ARG A 113 -9.78 5.48 7.22
N SER A 114 -11.07 5.30 7.47
CA SER A 114 -11.97 4.64 6.50
C SER A 114 -11.88 5.34 5.13
N ARG A 115 -12.03 4.55 4.05
CA ARG A 115 -12.01 4.98 2.64
C ARG A 115 -10.66 5.44 2.07
N ILE A 116 -9.57 5.44 2.85
CA ILE A 116 -8.27 5.87 2.32
C ILE A 116 -7.79 4.98 1.16
N ASP A 117 -7.86 3.66 1.30
CA ASP A 117 -7.39 2.72 0.27
C ASP A 117 -8.13 2.93 -1.05
N ASN A 118 -9.46 2.90 -1.03
CA ASN A 118 -10.30 3.14 -2.20
C ASN A 118 -10.04 4.51 -2.84
N TYR A 119 -9.82 5.53 -2.02
CA TYR A 119 -9.48 6.85 -2.52
C TYR A 119 -8.15 6.84 -3.27
N LEU A 120 -7.08 6.29 -2.67
CA LEU A 120 -5.76 6.25 -3.28
C LEU A 120 -5.78 5.43 -4.58
N MET A 121 -6.47 4.28 -4.60
CA MET A 121 -6.65 3.45 -5.80
C MET A 121 -7.41 4.16 -6.92
N ASP A 122 -8.28 5.13 -6.59
CA ASP A 122 -9.03 5.92 -7.58
C ASP A 122 -8.23 7.10 -8.17
N VAL A 123 -7.17 7.55 -7.50
CA VAL A 123 -6.30 8.65 -7.96
C VAL A 123 -5.73 8.43 -9.37
N PRO A 124 -5.11 7.29 -9.73
CA PRO A 124 -4.61 7.08 -11.08
C PRO A 124 -5.73 7.24 -12.11
N ARG A 125 -6.93 6.70 -11.88
CA ARG A 125 -8.07 6.85 -12.79
C ARG A 125 -8.44 8.32 -12.99
N ARG A 126 -8.53 9.11 -11.91
CA ARG A 126 -8.83 10.56 -12.00
C ARG A 126 -7.79 11.36 -12.76
N GLN A 127 -6.55 10.90 -12.78
CA GLN A 127 -5.46 11.52 -13.53
C GLN A 127 -5.28 10.92 -14.92
N GLY A 128 -6.16 10.01 -15.35
CA GLY A 128 -6.08 9.33 -16.64
C GLY A 128 -4.93 8.32 -16.74
N GLY A 129 -4.43 7.83 -15.60
CA GLY A 129 -3.30 6.93 -15.44
C GLY A 129 -3.64 5.44 -15.33
N SER A 130 -2.68 4.64 -14.88
CA SER A 130 -2.81 3.18 -14.70
C SER A 130 -2.81 2.80 -13.21
N LEU A 131 -3.67 1.85 -12.83
CA LEU A 131 -3.60 1.15 -11.54
C LEU A 131 -3.00 -0.23 -11.79
N ILE A 132 -1.92 -0.55 -11.09
CA ILE A 132 -1.19 -1.82 -11.20
C ILE A 132 -1.42 -2.59 -9.91
N ASP A 133 -2.10 -3.73 -10.00
CA ASP A 133 -2.24 -4.66 -8.89
C ASP A 133 -0.99 -5.55 -8.80
N ALA A 134 -0.24 -5.39 -7.72
CA ALA A 134 0.99 -6.13 -7.46
C ALA A 134 0.82 -7.20 -6.37
N THR A 135 -0.42 -7.49 -5.94
CA THR A 135 -0.74 -8.39 -4.82
C THR A 135 -0.07 -9.76 -4.95
N LEU A 136 -0.02 -10.34 -6.15
CA LEU A 136 0.56 -11.66 -6.38
C LEU A 136 2.04 -11.62 -6.76
N GLN A 137 2.52 -10.47 -7.23
CA GLN A 137 3.90 -10.31 -7.72
C GLN A 137 4.88 -9.97 -6.59
N ILE A 138 4.41 -9.26 -5.56
CA ILE A 138 5.25 -8.78 -4.46
C ILE A 138 4.83 -9.52 -3.18
N PRO A 139 5.58 -10.54 -2.74
CA PRO A 139 5.35 -11.15 -1.44
C PRO A 139 5.46 -10.11 -0.33
N ALA A 140 4.42 -10.00 0.47
CA ALA A 140 4.38 -9.07 1.58
C ALA A 140 3.46 -9.60 2.69
N VAL A 141 3.81 -9.28 3.93
CA VAL A 141 3.10 -9.75 5.13
C VAL A 141 2.84 -8.61 6.11
N HIS A 142 1.61 -8.55 6.64
CA HIS A 142 1.23 -7.67 7.74
C HIS A 142 1.51 -8.38 9.07
N GLN A 143 2.22 -7.69 9.96
CA GLN A 143 2.67 -8.21 11.24
C GLN A 143 1.53 -8.14 12.25
N GLY A 144 0.92 -9.30 12.53
CA GLY A 144 -0.20 -9.45 13.44
C GLY A 144 -1.55 -9.50 12.73
N LEU A 145 -2.49 -10.20 13.36
CA LEU A 145 -3.86 -10.43 12.86
C LEU A 145 -4.82 -9.28 13.19
N CYS A 146 -4.30 -8.21 13.80
CA CYS A 146 -5.07 -7.12 14.39
C CYS A 146 -5.07 -5.92 13.44
N GLY A 147 -6.11 -5.78 12.62
CA GLY A 147 -6.31 -4.61 11.76
C GLY A 147 -6.84 -3.37 12.49
N PHE A 148 -7.13 -2.30 11.75
CA PHE A 148 -7.67 -1.04 12.29
C PHE A 148 -8.90 -1.26 13.20
N MET A 149 -9.85 -2.12 12.79
CA MET A 149 -11.09 -2.34 13.55
C MET A 149 -10.86 -2.97 14.92
N CYS A 150 -9.84 -3.84 15.03
CA CYS A 150 -9.44 -4.44 16.28
C CYS A 150 -8.82 -3.41 17.24
N ARG A 151 -8.13 -2.38 16.71
CA ARG A 151 -7.58 -1.25 17.49
C ARG A 151 -8.61 -0.16 17.81
N ALA A 152 -9.57 0.07 16.93
CA ALA A 152 -10.58 1.12 17.05
C ALA A 152 -11.65 0.82 18.11
N LYS A 153 -12.05 -0.44 18.27
CA LYS A 153 -13.05 -0.86 19.26
C LYS A 153 -12.62 -0.56 20.70
N PRO A 154 -11.41 -0.95 21.17
CA PRO A 154 -10.93 -0.60 22.50
C PRO A 154 -10.75 0.90 22.72
N MET A 155 -10.30 1.62 21.68
CA MET A 155 -10.02 3.06 21.75
C MET A 155 -11.29 3.94 21.76
N ARG A 156 -12.49 3.37 21.63
CA ARG A 156 -13.76 4.11 21.51
C ARG A 156 -13.65 5.29 20.54
N LEU A 157 -12.98 5.09 19.41
CA LEU A 157 -12.80 6.15 18.43
C LEU A 157 -14.17 6.72 18.05
N SER A 158 -14.32 8.04 18.14
CA SER A 158 -15.58 8.68 17.77
C SER A 158 -15.90 8.39 16.30
N PHE A 159 -17.19 8.34 15.99
CA PHE A 159 -17.67 8.17 14.61
C PHE A 159 -17.00 9.18 13.66
N MET A 160 -16.83 10.42 14.11
CA MET A 160 -16.18 11.49 13.37
C MET A 160 -14.70 11.18 13.10
N ASN A 161 -13.97 10.65 14.07
CA ASN A 161 -12.56 10.31 13.89
C ASN A 161 -12.40 9.14 12.91
N HIS A 162 -13.22 8.09 13.05
CA HIS A 162 -13.20 6.94 12.14
C HIS A 162 -13.51 7.33 10.69
N ASN A 163 -14.52 8.19 10.51
CA ASN A 163 -15.01 8.63 9.21
C ASN A 163 -14.40 9.96 8.76
N TRP A 164 -13.26 10.39 9.31
CA TRP A 164 -12.66 11.70 8.99
C TRP A 164 -12.62 11.96 7.48
N ASN A 165 -12.07 11.00 6.73
CA ASN A 165 -11.94 11.10 5.28
C ASN A 165 -13.28 11.19 4.54
N ARG A 166 -14.37 10.67 5.11
CA ARG A 166 -15.70 10.75 4.50
C ARG A 166 -16.09 12.20 4.22
N PHE A 167 -15.77 13.14 5.11
CA PHE A 167 -16.15 14.55 4.96
C PHE A 167 -15.33 15.31 3.91
N TYR A 168 -14.13 14.81 3.57
CA TYR A 168 -13.24 15.41 2.57
C TYR A 168 -13.27 14.70 1.21
N LEU A 169 -13.80 13.48 1.18
CA LEU A 169 -13.92 12.66 -0.02
C LEU A 169 -15.33 12.64 -0.60
N LEU A 170 -16.34 13.04 0.18
CA LEU A 170 -17.69 13.24 -0.33
C LEU A 170 -17.79 14.61 -1.02
N SER A 171 -17.40 14.63 -2.29
CA SER A 171 -18.02 15.47 -3.32
C SER A 171 -18.75 14.52 -4.28
N PRO A 172 -19.96 14.86 -4.76
CA PRO A 172 -20.94 13.87 -5.17
C PRO A 172 -20.64 13.34 -6.56
N TRP A 173 -20.30 12.06 -6.69
CA TRP A 173 -20.50 11.35 -7.94
C TRP A 173 -20.99 9.93 -7.67
N VAL A 174 -22.31 9.81 -7.79
CA VAL A 174 -22.97 8.68 -8.44
C VAL A 174 -22.48 8.69 -9.88
N GLY A 175 -21.98 7.56 -10.34
CA GLY A 175 -21.56 7.29 -11.72
C GLY A 175 -21.39 5.80 -11.87
#